data_AF-A0AAJ1EJQ2-F1
#
_entry.id   AF-A0AAJ1EJQ2-F1
#
_cell.length_a   1.000
_cell.length_b   1.000
_cell.length_c   1.000
_cell.angle_alpha   90.00
_cell.angle_beta   90.00
_cell.angle_gamma   90.00
#
_symmetry.space_group_name_H-M   'P 1'
#
loop_
_entity.id
_entity.type
_entity.pdbx_description
1 polymer ?
#
loop_
_entity_poly.entity_id
_entity_poly.type
_entity_poly.pdbx_seq_one_letter_code
_entity_poly.pdbx_strand_id
1 'polypeptide(L)'
;VLQAQQQNEPVAWIARNDSLFYPPDAAEDGIDLDALTIVRVPDGRAVARATDQLVRSGAFGLVVLDLSAPARAPHTGGCDVPVPLQTRLAGLAHKYQTALLCLTMKGDAAPSLGPLVSLRVAARRKRLADGRFSCELTVLKDKRQGPTWRYAEVCHGPAGLR
;
A
#
# COMPACT_ATOMS: atom_id res chain seq x y z
N VAL A 1 8.99 -1.60 -0.14
CA VAL A 1 9.39 -1.66 -1.56
C VAL A 1 10.88 -1.93 -1.67
N LEU A 2 11.74 -1.03 -1.16
CA LEU A 2 13.19 -1.22 -1.13
C LEU A 2 13.62 -2.61 -0.61
N GLN A 3 13.08 -3.05 0.53
CA GLN A 3 13.39 -4.38 1.08
C GLN A 3 13.07 -5.52 0.10
N ALA A 4 11.99 -5.44 -0.67
CA ALA A 4 11.65 -6.46 -1.66
C ALA A 4 12.66 -6.45 -2.82
N GLN A 5 13.02 -5.26 -3.32
CA GLN A 5 14.06 -5.12 -4.35
C GLN A 5 15.41 -5.67 -3.88
N GLN A 6 15.81 -5.41 -2.63
CA GLN A 6 17.04 -5.96 -2.03
C GLN A 6 17.03 -7.49 -1.93
N GLN A 7 15.84 -8.10 -1.89
CA GLN A 7 15.65 -9.55 -1.93
C GLN A 7 15.54 -10.09 -3.36
N ASN A 8 15.76 -9.26 -4.38
CA ASN A 8 15.54 -9.56 -5.80
C ASN A 8 14.08 -9.95 -6.12
N GLU A 9 13.13 -9.49 -5.31
CA GLU A 9 11.70 -9.72 -5.52
C GLU A 9 11.11 -8.59 -6.38
N PRO A 10 10.57 -8.88 -7.58
CA PRO A 10 9.96 -7.86 -8.42
C PRO A 10 8.75 -7.21 -7.74
N VAL A 11 8.64 -5.89 -7.91
CA VAL A 11 7.61 -5.07 -7.27
C VAL A 11 6.74 -4.39 -8.32
N ALA A 12 5.42 -4.44 -8.12
CA ALA A 12 4.48 -3.62 -8.86
C ALA A 12 3.74 -2.63 -7.95
N TRP A 13 3.55 -1.41 -8.44
CA TRP A 13 2.73 -0.37 -7.81
C TRP A 13 1.57 -0.01 -8.71
N ILE A 14 0.35 -0.27 -8.26
CA ILE A 14 -0.88 0.02 -9.00
C ILE A 14 -1.52 1.25 -8.37
N ALA A 15 -1.51 2.37 -9.09
CA ALA A 15 -2.06 3.63 -8.62
C ALA A 15 -3.25 4.07 -9.46
N ARG A 16 -4.25 4.64 -8.79
CA ARG A 16 -5.33 5.33 -9.49
C ARG A 16 -4.79 6.56 -10.23
N ASN A 17 -5.49 7.00 -11.26
CA ASN A 17 -5.12 8.20 -12.01
C ASN A 17 -5.12 9.46 -11.13
N ASP A 18 -5.96 9.50 -10.10
CA ASP A 18 -6.05 10.59 -9.12
C ASP A 18 -5.13 10.39 -7.90
N SER A 19 -4.37 9.30 -7.83
CA SER A 19 -3.27 9.15 -6.88
C SER A 19 -1.95 9.52 -7.52
N LEU A 20 -1.04 10.02 -6.68
CA LEU A 20 0.30 10.46 -7.08
C LEU A 20 1.34 9.54 -6.44
N PHE A 21 2.04 8.80 -7.30
CA PHE A 21 3.35 8.26 -6.99
C PHE A 21 4.38 9.21 -7.60
N TYR A 22 5.27 9.77 -6.78
CA TYR A 22 6.29 10.71 -7.23
C TYR A 22 7.66 10.00 -7.27
N PRO A 23 8.14 9.59 -8.46
CA PRO A 23 9.33 8.74 -8.58
C PRO A 23 10.61 9.32 -7.98
N PRO A 24 10.90 10.63 -8.07
CA PRO A 24 12.13 11.17 -7.49
C PRO A 24 12.26 10.93 -5.99
N ASP A 25 11.16 11.03 -5.22
CA ASP A 25 11.19 10.76 -3.77
C ASP A 25 11.54 9.30 -3.50
N ALA A 26 10.97 8.37 -4.28
CA ALA A 26 11.29 6.95 -4.16
C ALA A 26 12.76 6.65 -4.49
N ALA A 27 13.31 7.32 -5.50
CA ALA A 27 14.73 7.17 -5.87
C ALA A 27 15.68 7.73 -4.82
N GLU A 28 15.34 8.86 -4.17
CA GLU A 28 16.11 9.40 -3.04
C GLU A 28 16.18 8.40 -1.87
N ASP A 29 15.12 7.61 -1.66
CA ASP A 29 15.06 6.53 -0.68
C ASP A 29 15.69 5.20 -1.18
N GLY A 30 16.36 5.21 -2.33
CA GLY A 30 17.11 4.07 -2.87
C GLY A 30 16.29 3.03 -3.63
N ILE A 31 15.02 3.31 -3.94
CA ILE A 31 14.20 2.43 -4.78
C ILE A 31 14.70 2.51 -6.23
N ASP A 32 15.02 1.34 -6.80
CA ASP A 32 15.37 1.23 -8.21
C ASP A 32 14.11 1.44 -9.06
N LEU A 33 14.04 2.58 -9.76
CA LEU A 33 12.90 2.93 -10.60
C LEU A 33 12.86 2.14 -11.91
N ASP A 34 14.01 1.68 -12.41
CA ASP A 34 14.06 0.89 -13.65
C ASP A 34 13.51 -0.52 -13.42
N ALA A 35 13.61 -1.01 -12.19
CA ALA A 35 13.05 -2.29 -11.75
C ALA A 35 11.60 -2.19 -11.19
N LEU A 36 11.05 -0.99 -11.02
CA LEU A 36 9.72 -0.80 -10.44
C LEU A 36 8.62 -0.72 -11.51
N THR A 37 7.72 -1.70 -11.54
CA THR A 37 6.56 -1.66 -12.45
C THR A 37 5.47 -0.74 -11.89
N ILE A 38 5.14 0.34 -12.59
CA ILE A 38 4.05 1.25 -12.21
C ILE A 38 2.88 1.12 -13.18
N VAL A 39 1.68 0.81 -12.66
CA VAL A 39 0.45 0.68 -13.44
C VAL A 39 -0.55 1.75 -13.02
N ARG A 40 -0.99 2.59 -13.96
CA ARG A 40 -2.00 3.62 -13.72
C ARG A 40 -3.37 3.16 -14.20
N VAL A 41 -4.38 3.29 -13.34
CA VAL A 41 -5.74 2.77 -13.59
C VAL A 41 -6.82 3.79 -13.22
N PRO A 42 -8.01 3.74 -13.84
CA PRO A 42 -9.03 4.76 -13.61
C PRO A 42 -9.70 4.70 -12.24
N ASP A 43 -9.90 3.51 -11.65
CA ASP A 43 -10.69 3.31 -10.43
C ASP A 43 -10.25 2.09 -9.60
N GLY A 44 -10.89 1.89 -8.44
CA GLY A 44 -10.56 0.78 -7.53
C GLY A 44 -10.86 -0.62 -8.09
N ARG A 45 -11.86 -0.77 -8.97
CA ARG A 45 -12.13 -2.05 -9.63
C ARG A 45 -11.03 -2.39 -10.62
N ALA A 46 -10.52 -1.39 -11.34
CA ALA A 46 -9.38 -1.52 -12.22
C ALA A 46 -8.10 -1.85 -11.45
N VAL A 47 -7.90 -1.31 -10.24
CA VAL A 47 -6.80 -1.73 -9.35
C VAL A 47 -6.89 -3.23 -9.05
N ALA A 48 -8.06 -3.72 -8.64
CA ALA A 48 -8.24 -5.14 -8.33
C ALA A 48 -8.02 -6.05 -9.55
N ARG A 49 -8.46 -5.64 -10.74
CA ARG A 49 -8.24 -6.38 -12.00
C ARG A 49 -6.77 -6.42 -12.41
N ALA A 50 -6.06 -5.28 -12.33
CA ALA A 50 -4.63 -5.24 -12.62
C ALA A 50 -3.84 -6.11 -11.63
N THR A 51 -4.21 -6.07 -10.34
CA THR A 51 -3.61 -6.93 -9.30
C THR A 51 -3.78 -8.40 -9.66
N ASP A 52 -5.00 -8.78 -10.02
CA ASP A 52 -5.35 -10.15 -10.39
C ASP A 52 -4.51 -10.66 -11.58
N GLN A 53 -4.27 -9.83 -12.60
CA GLN A 53 -3.40 -10.16 -13.74
C GLN A 53 -1.93 -10.29 -13.33
N LEU A 54 -1.41 -9.34 -12.57
CA LEU A 54 -0.01 -9.33 -12.14
C LEU A 54 0.32 -10.51 -11.22
N VAL A 55 -0.51 -10.80 -10.23
CA VAL A 55 -0.27 -11.90 -9.28
C VAL A 55 -0.33 -13.27 -10.00
N ARG A 56 -1.19 -13.43 -11.01
CA ARG A 56 -1.26 -14.68 -11.79
C ARG A 56 0.00 -15.01 -12.57
N SER A 57 0.79 -14.00 -12.93
CA SER A 57 2.08 -14.23 -13.60
C SER A 57 3.05 -15.02 -12.70
N GLY A 58 2.87 -14.95 -11.38
CA GLY A 58 3.80 -15.52 -10.41
C GLY A 58 5.14 -14.79 -10.33
N ALA A 59 5.30 -13.65 -11.02
CA ALA A 59 6.57 -12.95 -11.14
C ALA A 59 6.85 -11.93 -10.03
N PHE A 60 5.84 -11.54 -9.24
CA PHE A 60 5.96 -10.44 -8.27
C PHE A 60 5.92 -10.96 -6.84
N GLY A 61 6.94 -10.61 -6.05
CA GLY A 61 6.95 -10.85 -4.61
C GLY A 61 6.13 -9.81 -3.84
N LEU A 62 5.96 -8.60 -4.38
CA LEU A 62 5.14 -7.54 -3.77
C LEU A 62 4.30 -6.80 -4.82
N VAL A 63 3.01 -6.65 -4.54
CA VAL A 63 2.11 -5.76 -5.29
C VAL A 63 1.46 -4.76 -4.34
N VAL A 64 1.69 -3.47 -4.60
CA VAL A 64 1.07 -2.35 -3.89
C VAL A 64 -0.20 -1.93 -4.62
N LEU A 65 -1.33 -1.99 -3.92
CA LEU A 65 -2.63 -1.53 -4.37
C LEU A 65 -2.88 -0.17 -3.71
N ASP A 66 -2.71 0.90 -4.47
CA ASP A 66 -3.00 2.23 -3.99
C ASP A 66 -4.48 2.58 -4.22
N LEU A 67 -5.22 2.48 -3.12
CA LEU A 67 -6.65 2.73 -3.03
C LEU A 67 -6.92 4.04 -2.27
N SER A 68 -5.88 4.87 -2.08
CA SER A 68 -5.98 6.16 -1.41
C SER A 68 -6.56 7.22 -2.35
N ALA A 69 -7.87 7.14 -2.55
CA ALA A 69 -8.60 8.18 -3.25
C ALA A 69 -8.99 9.30 -2.29
N PRO A 70 -8.96 10.58 -2.72
CA PRO A 70 -9.59 11.64 -1.95
C PRO A 70 -11.09 11.31 -1.80
N ALA A 71 -11.56 11.25 -0.55
CA ALA A 71 -12.95 10.91 -0.25
C ALA A 71 -13.87 11.98 -0.85
N ARG A 72 -14.43 11.71 -2.04
CA ARG A 72 -15.40 12.60 -2.70
C ARG A 72 -16.75 12.67 -1.96
N ALA A 73 -16.98 11.80 -0.96
CA ALA A 73 -18.15 11.87 -0.10
C ALA A 73 -17.82 11.38 1.33
N PRO A 74 -18.34 12.04 2.40
CA PRO A 74 -18.02 11.73 3.81
C PRO A 74 -18.48 10.34 4.30
N HIS A 75 -19.10 9.53 3.44
CA HIS A 75 -19.88 8.34 3.82
C HIS A 75 -19.40 7.09 3.07
N THR A 76 -18.49 7.24 2.09
CA THR A 76 -17.91 6.17 1.29
C THR A 76 -16.41 6.06 1.55
N GLY A 77 -15.99 6.16 2.82
CA GLY A 77 -14.61 5.91 3.27
C GLY A 77 -14.21 4.43 3.22
N GLY A 78 -14.77 3.69 2.27
CA GLY A 78 -14.58 2.27 2.06
C GLY A 78 -13.58 1.99 0.95
N CYS A 79 -12.82 0.91 1.14
CA CYS A 79 -12.05 0.33 0.05
C CYS A 79 -13.03 -0.22 -1.00
N ASP A 80 -13.04 0.35 -2.22
CA ASP A 80 -14.00 0.03 -3.30
C ASP A 80 -13.73 -1.31 -4.00
N VAL A 81 -13.10 -2.26 -3.30
CA VAL A 81 -12.83 -3.61 -3.83
C VAL A 81 -13.93 -4.55 -3.34
N PRO A 82 -14.79 -5.10 -4.22
CA PRO A 82 -15.84 -6.04 -3.84
C PRO A 82 -15.28 -7.26 -3.09
N VAL A 83 -16.01 -7.74 -2.08
CA VAL A 83 -15.61 -8.91 -1.25
C VAL A 83 -15.23 -10.14 -2.09
N PRO A 84 -15.96 -10.53 -3.15
CA PRO A 84 -15.55 -11.68 -3.99
C PRO A 84 -14.17 -11.50 -4.63
N LEU A 85 -13.83 -10.27 -5.05
CA LEU A 85 -12.49 -9.97 -5.56
C LEU A 85 -11.45 -10.01 -4.44
N GLN A 86 -11.77 -9.54 -3.23
CA GLN A 86 -10.86 -9.65 -2.08
C GLN A 86 -10.50 -11.11 -1.78
N THR A 87 -11.49 -12.02 -1.74
CA THR A 87 -11.28 -13.46 -1.52
C THR A 87 -10.41 -14.08 -2.62
N ARG A 88 -10.69 -13.73 -3.87
CA ARG A 88 -9.89 -14.19 -5.01
C ARG A 88 -8.44 -13.72 -4.92
N LEU A 89 -8.22 -12.44 -4.67
CA LEU A 89 -6.88 -11.86 -4.56
C LEU A 89 -6.09 -12.47 -3.40
N ALA A 90 -6.73 -12.70 -2.25
CA ALA A 90 -6.09 -13.40 -1.13
C ALA A 90 -5.67 -14.83 -1.49
N GLY A 91 -6.53 -15.56 -2.22
CA GLY A 91 -6.20 -16.90 -2.71
C GLY A 91 -5.04 -16.90 -3.71
N LEU A 92 -5.01 -15.95 -4.63
CA LEU A 92 -3.90 -15.78 -5.58
C LEU A 92 -2.60 -15.42 -4.88
N ALA A 93 -2.64 -14.46 -3.94
CA ALA A 93 -1.49 -14.07 -3.14
C ALA A 93 -0.90 -15.26 -2.38
N HIS A 94 -1.75 -16.08 -1.76
CA HIS A 94 -1.30 -17.32 -1.11
C HIS A 94 -0.74 -18.33 -2.11
N LYS A 95 -1.39 -18.54 -3.26
CA LYS A 95 -0.92 -19.51 -4.27
C LYS A 95 0.45 -19.15 -4.83
N TYR A 96 0.68 -17.87 -5.13
CA TYR A 96 1.89 -17.39 -5.79
C TYR A 96 2.90 -16.75 -4.82
N GLN A 97 2.66 -16.86 -3.51
CA GLN A 97 3.52 -16.30 -2.46
C GLN A 97 3.79 -14.79 -2.59
N THR A 98 2.83 -14.05 -3.14
CA THR A 98 2.92 -12.59 -3.31
C THR A 98 2.37 -11.86 -2.09
N ALA A 99 3.09 -10.86 -1.59
CA ALA A 99 2.56 -9.91 -0.62
C ALA A 99 1.68 -8.86 -1.33
N LEU A 100 0.44 -8.68 -0.84
CA LEU A 100 -0.45 -7.61 -1.30
C LEU A 100 -0.52 -6.51 -0.25
N LEU A 101 -0.01 -5.32 -0.56
CA LEU A 101 -0.06 -4.15 0.30
C LEU A 101 -1.15 -3.19 -0.18
N CYS A 102 -2.22 -3.04 0.59
CA CYS A 102 -3.32 -2.12 0.24
C CYS A 102 -3.18 -0.80 1.00
N LEU A 103 -2.93 0.29 0.28
CA LEU A 103 -2.89 1.64 0.85
C LEU A 103 -4.30 2.23 0.81
N THR A 104 -4.78 2.73 1.95
CA THR A 104 -6.13 3.31 2.07
C THR A 104 -6.10 4.57 2.94
N MET A 105 -6.96 5.55 2.65
CA MET A 105 -7.18 6.72 3.51
C MET A 105 -8.52 6.61 4.22
N LYS A 106 -8.51 6.41 5.53
CA LYS A 106 -9.70 6.35 6.40
C LYS A 106 -9.30 6.41 7.87
N GLY A 107 -10.28 6.67 8.75
CA GLY A 107 -10.07 6.60 10.20
C GLY A 107 -9.87 5.16 10.71
N ASP A 108 -9.25 5.04 11.89
CA ASP A 108 -8.88 3.73 12.48
C ASP A 108 -10.10 2.82 12.73
N ALA A 109 -11.22 3.41 13.16
CA ALA A 109 -12.48 2.72 13.40
C ALA A 109 -13.25 2.34 12.11
N ALA A 110 -12.86 2.90 10.96
CA ALA A 110 -13.53 2.59 9.71
C ALA A 110 -13.28 1.12 9.33
N PRO A 111 -14.25 0.43 8.69
CA PRO A 111 -14.09 -0.95 8.26
C PRO A 111 -12.84 -1.16 7.41
N SER A 112 -12.10 -2.23 7.70
CA SER A 112 -10.96 -2.67 6.89
C SER A 112 -11.42 -3.33 5.59
N LEU A 113 -10.48 -3.63 4.70
CA LEU A 113 -10.60 -4.82 3.85
C LEU A 113 -10.91 -6.04 4.76
N GLY A 114 -11.72 -6.98 4.29
CA GLY A 114 -12.40 -7.99 5.08
C GLY A 114 -11.50 -8.90 5.97
N PRO A 115 -12.04 -9.99 6.55
CA PRO A 115 -11.33 -10.81 7.54
C PRO A 115 -10.00 -11.42 7.03
N LEU A 116 -9.80 -11.42 5.71
CA LEU A 116 -8.62 -11.93 5.01
C LEU A 116 -7.34 -11.14 5.29
N VAL A 117 -7.43 -9.86 5.64
CA VAL A 117 -6.25 -9.04 5.98
C VAL A 117 -5.45 -9.70 7.10
N SER A 118 -4.17 -10.01 6.86
CA SER A 118 -3.27 -10.63 7.82
C SER A 118 -2.63 -9.61 8.77
N LEU A 119 -2.33 -8.42 8.26
CA LEU A 119 -1.75 -7.30 8.99
C LEU A 119 -2.50 -6.02 8.63
N ARG A 120 -2.99 -5.29 9.62
CA ARG A 120 -3.58 -3.94 9.48
C ARG A 120 -2.80 -2.98 10.35
N VAL A 121 -2.32 -1.91 9.74
CA VAL A 121 -1.55 -0.86 10.41
C VAL A 121 -2.20 0.49 10.11
N ALA A 122 -2.32 1.34 11.12
CA ALA A 122 -2.61 2.76 10.97
C ALA A 122 -1.28 3.51 10.88
N ALA A 123 -1.09 4.24 9.79
CA ALA A 123 0.07 5.12 9.59
C ALA A 123 -0.33 6.56 9.90
N ARG A 124 0.45 7.25 10.73
CA ARG A 124 0.27 8.65 11.07
C ARG A 124 1.55 9.40 10.81
N ARG A 125 1.42 10.62 10.30
CA ARG A 125 2.53 11.54 10.05
C ARG A 125 2.36 12.78 10.90
N LYS A 126 3.39 13.15 11.65
CA LYS A 126 3.46 14.40 12.42
C LYS A 126 4.63 15.25 11.91
N ARG A 127 4.37 16.51 11.53
CA ARG A 127 5.46 17.46 11.20
C ARG A 127 6.20 17.83 12.49
N LEU A 128 7.53 17.76 12.46
CA LEU A 128 8.39 18.17 13.57
C LEU A 128 8.89 19.61 13.32
N ALA A 129 10.00 19.76 12.60
CA ALA A 129 10.59 21.04 12.16
C ALA A 129 11.53 20.79 10.95
N ASP A 130 11.83 21.82 10.16
CA ASP A 130 12.82 21.80 9.06
C ASP A 130 12.60 20.66 8.05
N GLY A 131 11.38 20.51 7.56
CA GLY A 131 11.06 19.43 6.63
C GLY A 131 11.12 18.02 7.22
N ARG A 132 11.27 17.84 8.53
CA ARG A 132 11.29 16.51 9.16
C ARG A 132 9.90 16.10 9.63
N PHE A 133 9.61 14.81 9.48
CA PHE A 133 8.34 14.21 9.85
C PHE A 133 8.58 12.99 10.73
N SER A 134 7.82 12.83 11.80
CA SER A 134 7.68 11.56 12.51
C SER A 134 6.61 10.74 11.81
N CYS A 135 6.99 9.56 11.31
CA CYS A 135 6.10 8.57 10.71
C CYS A 135 5.90 7.45 11.71
N GLU A 136 4.67 7.30 12.21
CA GLU A 136 4.30 6.32 13.23
C GLU A 136 3.33 5.28 12.64
N LEU A 137 3.65 4.02 12.86
CA LEU A 137 2.84 2.87 12.51
C LEU A 137 2.29 2.23 13.79
N THR A 138 0.96 2.20 13.92
CA THR A 138 0.28 1.48 15.00
C THR A 138 -0.46 0.28 14.44
N VAL A 139 -0.15 -0.91 14.94
CA VAL A 139 -0.81 -2.13 14.49
C VAL A 139 -2.21 -2.21 15.08
N LEU A 140 -3.18 -2.44 14.21
CA LEU A 140 -4.59 -2.63 14.57
C LEU A 140 -5.00 -4.11 14.48
N LYS A 141 -4.27 -4.90 13.68
CA LYS A 141 -4.46 -6.35 13.53
C LYS A 141 -3.16 -6.97 13.08
N ASP A 142 -2.75 -8.07 13.72
CA ASP A 142 -1.67 -8.92 13.25
C ASP A 142 -2.02 -10.38 13.57
N LYS A 143 -2.23 -11.20 12.54
CA LYS A 143 -2.57 -12.62 12.69
C LYS A 143 -1.39 -13.49 13.14
N ARG A 144 -0.15 -12.99 13.10
CA ARG A 144 1.06 -13.73 13.47
C ARG A 144 1.51 -13.42 14.89
N GLN A 145 1.55 -12.13 15.26
CA GLN A 145 2.14 -11.68 16.54
C GLN A 145 1.14 -11.01 17.50
N GLY A 146 -0.09 -10.74 17.05
CA GLY A 146 -1.06 -9.95 17.80
C GLY A 146 -0.80 -8.43 17.71
N PRO A 147 -1.82 -7.60 18.01
CA PRO A 147 -1.80 -6.16 17.72
C PRO A 147 -1.13 -5.34 18.83
N THR A 148 0.11 -5.68 19.21
CA THR A 148 0.79 -5.09 20.38
C THR A 148 1.96 -4.18 20.02
N TRP A 149 2.47 -4.26 18.80
CA TRP A 149 3.67 -3.55 18.42
C TRP A 149 3.37 -2.22 17.69
N ARG A 150 4.33 -1.31 17.80
CA ARG A 150 4.33 -0.01 17.13
C ARG A 150 5.72 0.22 16.55
N TYR A 151 5.77 1.00 15.48
CA TYR A 151 7.01 1.41 14.83
C TYR A 151 6.98 2.90 14.60
N ALA A 152 8.11 3.57 14.76
CA ALA A 152 8.24 5.00 14.53
C ALA A 152 9.61 5.28 13.91
N GLU A 153 9.62 6.17 12.93
CA GLU A 153 10.84 6.65 12.29
C GLU A 153 10.73 8.14 11.98
N VAL A 154 11.89 8.80 11.89
CA VAL A 154 11.97 10.20 11.45
C VAL A 154 12.38 10.20 9.98
N CYS A 155 11.53 10.75 9.13
CA CYS A 155 11.75 10.87 7.69
C CYS A 155 12.00 12.33 7.31
N HIS A 156 12.74 12.51 6.21
CA HIS A 156 12.85 13.81 5.55
C HIS A 156 11.72 13.96 4.53
N GLY A 157 11.13 15.16 4.51
CA GLY A 157 10.19 15.54 3.48
C GLY A 157 10.91 15.73 2.14
N PRO A 158 10.20 15.46 1.04
CA PRO A 158 10.70 15.77 -0.28
C PRO A 158 10.87 17.27 -0.47
N ALA A 159 11.57 17.68 -1.54
CA ALA A 159 11.94 19.07 -1.79
C ALA A 159 10.77 20.09 -1.75
N GLY A 160 9.52 19.66 -1.95
CA GLY A 160 8.32 20.50 -1.82
C GLY A 160 7.62 20.51 -0.45
N LEU A 161 8.08 19.68 0.50
CA LEU A 161 7.55 19.58 1.87
C LEU A 161 8.56 19.98 2.95
N ARG A 162 9.75 20.46 2.55
CA ARG A 162 10.78 21.00 3.45
C ARG A 162 10.32 22.31 4.06
#